data_AF-A0A6D2KV69-F1
#
_entry.id   AF-A0A6D2KV69-F1
#
_cell.length_a   1.000
_cell.length_b   1.000
_cell.length_c   1.000
_cell.angle_alpha   90.00
_cell.angle_beta   90.00
_cell.angle_gamma   90.00
#
_symmetry.space_group_name_H-M   'P 1'
#
loop_
_entity.id
_entity.type
_entity.pdbx_description
1 polymer ?
#
loop_
_entity_poly.entity_id
_entity_poly.type
_entity_poly.pdbx_seq_one_letter_code
_entity_poly.pdbx_strand_id
1 'polypeptide(L)'
;MRHLFAPPWPLLLLLLVSSLSSGESLPSKEKVKLDTGGLSRESFPKGFLFGTATSAYQVEGETHQDGRGPSIWDAFVKIPGTIAKNATAEITVDQYHRYKEDVDLMKKLNFDAYRFSISWSRIFPEGSGKINWKGVAYYNRLIDYLVQQGITPYANLYHYDLPLALEKKYKGLLGRQVVKDFADYAEFCFNLFGDRVKNWMTFNEPRVVAALGYDNGIFAPGRCSKAFGNCTQGNSATEPYIVSHHLILAHAAAVQRYRKYYQAKQKGRIGILLDFVWYEPLTRSKADNLAAQRARDFHIGWFIHPIVYGEYPKTMQNIVKERLPKFTEEEVKMVKGSIDFVGINQYTTYYMSDTHNATILKDLGYQQDWNVSFGFAKLGKPIGPRAYSYWLYNVPWGMYKALMYMKERYGNPTMILSENGMDDPGNVTMAQGLHDTTRIKYYRDYLTQLKKAVDDGANVTGYFAWSLLDNFEWLSGYTSRFGIVYVDYTTLKRYPKMSAQWFKKLLNRNKK
;
A
#
# COMPACT_ATOMS: atom_id res chain seq x y z
N MET A 1 58.76 -30.22 -20.78
CA MET A 1 58.57 -29.39 -19.57
C MET A 1 57.10 -29.61 -19.16
N ARG A 2 56.68 -30.43 -18.18
CA ARG A 2 57.17 -30.72 -16.81
C ARG A 2 57.40 -29.41 -16.03
N HIS A 3 56.83 -29.12 -14.84
CA HIS A 3 55.93 -29.82 -13.89
C HIS A 3 54.66 -28.96 -13.60
N LEU A 4 53.51 -29.43 -13.10
CA LEU A 4 53.01 -30.73 -12.60
C LEU A 4 53.44 -31.18 -11.18
N PHE A 5 52.66 -30.82 -10.13
CA PHE A 5 52.68 -31.44 -8.79
C PHE A 5 51.31 -31.45 -8.06
N ALA A 6 51.08 -32.52 -7.30
CA ALA A 6 49.96 -32.76 -6.36
C ALA A 6 50.54 -33.04 -4.94
N PRO A 7 49.73 -33.25 -3.88
CA PRO A 7 50.10 -32.89 -2.49
C PRO A 7 50.69 -34.04 -1.65
N PRO A 8 51.12 -33.74 -0.41
CA PRO A 8 51.21 -34.74 0.66
C PRO A 8 50.35 -34.41 1.91
N TRP A 9 49.84 -35.47 2.53
CA TRP A 9 49.40 -35.62 3.93
C TRP A 9 50.07 -36.93 4.44
N PRO A 10 50.09 -37.25 5.74
CA PRO A 10 50.11 -36.41 6.93
C PRO A 10 51.33 -36.76 7.84
N LEU A 11 51.48 -36.09 8.99
CA LEU A 11 52.37 -36.55 10.07
C LEU A 11 51.67 -36.41 11.43
N LEU A 12 51.67 -37.49 12.22
CA LEU A 12 51.07 -37.53 13.55
C LEU A 12 51.88 -36.68 14.54
N LEU A 13 51.17 -35.98 15.42
CA LEU A 13 51.71 -35.51 16.70
C LEU A 13 50.62 -35.68 17.76
N LEU A 14 50.77 -36.71 18.60
CA LEU A 14 50.05 -36.78 19.88
C LEU A 14 50.62 -35.73 20.81
N LEU A 15 49.78 -34.93 21.46
CA LEU A 15 50.14 -34.25 22.71
C LEU A 15 48.88 -33.93 23.54
N LEU A 16 48.73 -34.71 24.62
CA LEU A 16 48.07 -34.44 25.90
C LEU A 16 46.75 -33.63 25.94
N VAL A 17 45.69 -34.34 26.31
CA VAL A 17 44.44 -33.76 26.82
C VAL A 17 44.69 -33.13 28.19
N SER A 18 44.43 -31.83 28.33
CA SER A 18 44.20 -31.17 29.62
C SER A 18 42.77 -30.65 29.68
N SER A 19 41.97 -31.22 30.58
CA SER A 19 40.57 -30.87 30.74
C SER A 19 40.42 -29.53 31.48
N LEU A 20 40.26 -28.44 30.72
CA LEU A 20 39.76 -27.17 31.25
C LEU A 20 38.26 -27.06 30.98
N SER A 21 37.46 -27.25 32.02
CA SER A 21 36.02 -27.03 31.98
C SER A 21 35.69 -25.54 31.94
N SER A 22 35.89 -24.89 30.79
CA SER A 22 35.26 -23.61 30.51
C SER A 22 33.76 -23.84 30.35
N GLY A 23 33.00 -23.60 31.42
CA GLY A 23 31.54 -23.60 31.35
C GLY A 23 31.09 -22.50 30.40
N GLU A 24 30.73 -22.87 29.16
CA GLU A 24 30.06 -21.96 28.25
C GLU A 24 28.71 -21.59 28.86
N SER A 25 28.65 -20.41 29.47
CA SER A 25 27.40 -19.79 29.83
C SER A 25 26.62 -19.56 28.53
N LEU A 26 25.56 -20.35 28.31
CA LEU A 26 24.54 -20.09 27.31
C LEU A 26 24.24 -18.58 27.28
N PRO A 27 24.21 -17.92 26.09
CA PRO A 27 23.89 -16.51 26.01
C PRO A 27 22.59 -16.28 26.78
N SER A 28 22.66 -15.43 27.81
CA SER A 28 21.48 -15.14 28.62
C SER A 28 20.37 -14.70 27.67
N LYS A 29 19.17 -15.30 27.80
CA LYS A 29 18.02 -14.94 26.95
C LYS A 29 17.72 -13.46 27.15
N GLU A 30 18.27 -12.62 26.27
CA GLU A 30 18.05 -11.18 26.31
C GLU A 30 16.55 -10.96 26.23
N LYS A 31 15.95 -10.52 27.34
CA LYS A 31 14.52 -10.22 27.39
C LYS A 31 14.32 -8.95 26.57
N VAL A 32 14.11 -9.13 25.26
CA VAL A 32 13.89 -8.01 24.34
C VAL A 32 12.74 -7.19 24.89
N LYS A 33 13.08 -5.97 25.33
CA LYS A 33 12.09 -5.04 25.85
C LYS A 33 11.23 -4.58 24.66
N LEU A 34 9.95 -4.96 24.68
CA LEU A 34 8.94 -4.36 23.81
C LEU A 34 8.69 -2.92 24.26
N ASP A 35 9.68 -2.06 24.05
CA ASP A 35 9.65 -0.65 24.43
C ASP A 35 8.82 0.16 23.43
N THR A 36 7.77 0.80 23.92
CA THR A 36 6.89 1.64 23.12
C THR A 36 7.43 3.07 22.95
N GLY A 37 8.58 3.41 23.52
CA GLY A 37 9.17 4.75 23.44
C GLY A 37 8.34 5.81 24.16
N GLY A 38 7.64 5.42 25.22
CA GLY A 38 6.67 6.27 25.93
C GLY A 38 5.29 6.37 25.27
N LEU A 39 5.10 5.80 24.08
CA LEU A 39 3.78 5.75 23.43
C LEU A 39 2.85 4.75 24.12
N SER A 40 1.56 5.09 24.15
CA SER A 40 0.43 4.22 24.51
C SER A 40 -0.81 4.64 23.69
N ARG A 41 -1.91 3.90 23.81
CA ARG A 41 -3.22 4.29 23.25
C ARG A 41 -3.64 5.69 23.71
N GLU A 42 -3.39 6.04 24.98
CA GLU A 42 -3.69 7.35 25.57
C GLU A 42 -2.77 8.49 25.09
N SER A 43 -1.69 8.16 24.37
CA SER A 43 -0.84 9.17 23.72
C SER A 43 -1.50 9.81 22.49
N PHE A 44 -2.61 9.24 22.00
CA PHE A 44 -3.34 9.69 20.82
C PHE A 44 -4.74 10.23 21.22
N PRO A 45 -5.38 11.05 20.35
CA PRO A 45 -6.70 11.62 20.65
C PRO A 45 -7.75 10.57 21.03
N LYS A 46 -8.70 10.96 21.89
CA LYS A 46 -9.82 10.09 22.27
C LYS A 46 -10.61 9.67 21.02
N GLY A 47 -10.72 8.36 20.80
CA GLY A 47 -11.38 7.79 19.62
C GLY A 47 -10.46 7.57 18.42
N PHE A 48 -9.15 7.86 18.53
CA PHE A 48 -8.17 7.50 17.51
C PHE A 48 -8.12 5.98 17.34
N LEU A 49 -8.32 5.51 16.10
CA LEU A 49 -8.43 4.09 15.78
C LEU A 49 -7.07 3.51 15.39
N PHE A 50 -6.78 2.32 15.92
CA PHE A 50 -5.66 1.51 15.44
C PHE A 50 -6.18 0.27 14.73
N GLY A 51 -5.65 0.00 13.54
CA GLY A 51 -6.01 -1.17 12.76
C GLY A 51 -4.82 -1.82 12.07
N THR A 52 -5.14 -2.86 11.31
CA THR A 52 -4.22 -3.49 10.34
C THR A 52 -4.89 -3.50 8.97
N ALA A 53 -4.07 -3.67 7.92
CA ALA A 53 -4.52 -3.66 6.55
C ALA A 53 -4.11 -4.91 5.75
N THR A 54 -4.92 -5.23 4.74
CA THR A 54 -4.66 -6.20 3.66
C THR A 54 -5.38 -5.76 2.38
N SER A 55 -5.16 -6.50 1.28
CA SER A 55 -5.96 -6.39 0.07
C SER A 55 -6.38 -7.77 -0.44
N ALA A 56 -7.52 -7.84 -1.14
CA ALA A 56 -8.15 -9.09 -1.54
C ALA A 56 -7.21 -10.01 -2.33
N TYR A 57 -6.58 -9.49 -3.39
CA TYR A 57 -5.69 -10.29 -4.24
C TYR A 57 -4.43 -10.77 -3.53
N GLN A 58 -4.03 -10.12 -2.44
CA GLN A 58 -2.81 -10.45 -1.70
C GLN A 58 -3.04 -11.48 -0.58
N VAL A 59 -4.28 -11.63 -0.06
CA VAL A 59 -4.56 -12.52 1.08
C VAL A 59 -5.71 -13.51 0.92
N GLU A 60 -6.68 -13.28 0.05
CA GLU A 60 -7.86 -14.17 -0.03
C GLU A 60 -7.52 -15.55 -0.59
N GLY A 61 -6.79 -15.59 -1.70
CA GLY A 61 -6.68 -16.78 -2.54
C GLY A 61 -8.00 -17.12 -3.21
N GLU A 62 -8.22 -18.40 -3.44
CA GLU A 62 -9.45 -18.96 -4.03
C GLU A 62 -9.84 -18.23 -5.32
N THR A 63 -8.90 -18.17 -6.26
CA THR A 63 -9.04 -17.44 -7.53
C THR A 63 -9.90 -18.15 -8.56
N HIS A 64 -10.15 -19.46 -8.38
CA HIS A 64 -10.76 -20.35 -9.38
C HIS A 64 -11.99 -21.12 -8.89
N GLN A 65 -12.34 -21.04 -7.61
CA GLN A 65 -13.55 -21.66 -7.07
C GLN A 65 -14.63 -20.61 -6.77
N ASP A 66 -15.82 -21.08 -6.38
CA ASP A 66 -16.95 -20.25 -5.95
C ASP A 66 -17.35 -19.09 -6.89
N GLY A 67 -17.07 -19.25 -8.19
CA GLY A 67 -17.55 -18.36 -9.25
C GLY A 67 -16.85 -17.01 -9.34
N ARG A 68 -15.66 -16.82 -8.75
CA ARG A 68 -14.84 -15.62 -8.98
C ARG A 68 -14.37 -15.57 -10.44
N GLY A 69 -14.55 -14.41 -11.09
CA GLY A 69 -13.93 -14.12 -12.39
C GLY A 69 -12.46 -13.68 -12.23
N PRO A 70 -11.62 -13.84 -13.27
CA PRO A 70 -10.24 -13.38 -13.24
C PRO A 70 -10.16 -11.84 -13.18
N SER A 71 -9.20 -11.31 -12.42
CA SER A 71 -8.75 -9.92 -12.51
C SER A 71 -7.61 -9.77 -13.52
N ILE A 72 -7.21 -8.53 -13.81
CA ILE A 72 -6.02 -8.25 -14.62
C ILE A 72 -4.74 -8.86 -14.02
N TRP A 73 -4.66 -9.00 -12.69
CA TRP A 73 -3.54 -9.68 -12.04
C TRP A 73 -3.53 -11.19 -12.28
N ASP A 74 -4.70 -11.86 -12.33
CA ASP A 74 -4.77 -13.29 -12.66
C ASP A 74 -4.25 -13.62 -14.08
N ALA A 75 -4.27 -12.65 -14.99
CA ALA A 75 -3.59 -12.76 -16.28
C ALA A 75 -2.10 -12.40 -16.17
N PHE A 76 -1.77 -11.33 -15.45
CA PHE A 76 -0.41 -10.79 -15.35
C PHE A 76 0.58 -11.73 -14.63
N VAL A 77 0.16 -12.38 -13.54
CA VAL A 77 1.03 -13.32 -12.79
C VAL A 77 1.39 -14.57 -13.58
N LYS A 78 0.67 -14.86 -14.68
CA LYS A 78 0.92 -16.02 -15.56
C LYS A 78 1.99 -15.74 -16.62
N ILE A 79 2.48 -14.51 -16.72
CA ILE A 79 3.57 -14.13 -17.64
C ILE A 79 4.91 -14.59 -17.01
N PRO A 80 5.67 -15.50 -17.64
CA PRO A 80 6.90 -16.02 -17.06
C PRO A 80 7.96 -14.92 -16.85
N GLY A 81 8.60 -14.93 -15.69
CA GLY A 81 9.63 -13.95 -15.29
C GLY A 81 9.08 -12.64 -14.71
N THR A 82 7.77 -12.37 -14.80
CA THR A 82 7.16 -11.14 -14.27
C THR A 82 7.14 -11.11 -12.75
N ILE A 83 6.77 -12.22 -12.09
CA ILE A 83 6.73 -12.32 -10.64
C ILE A 83 7.98 -13.04 -10.13
N ALA A 84 8.55 -12.59 -9.02
CA ALA A 84 9.69 -13.24 -8.38
C ALA A 84 9.41 -14.74 -8.15
N LYS A 85 10.32 -15.59 -8.67
CA LYS A 85 10.21 -17.06 -8.67
C LYS A 85 8.96 -17.62 -9.37
N ASN A 86 8.32 -16.86 -10.27
CA ASN A 86 7.05 -17.20 -10.92
C ASN A 86 5.93 -17.56 -9.91
N ALA A 87 5.91 -16.89 -8.75
CA ALA A 87 4.91 -17.15 -7.72
C ALA A 87 3.48 -16.84 -8.21
N THR A 88 2.52 -17.72 -7.92
CA THR A 88 1.09 -17.51 -8.20
C THR A 88 0.35 -16.96 -6.97
N ALA A 89 -0.79 -16.31 -7.20
CA ALA A 89 -1.70 -15.81 -6.16
C ALA A 89 -2.97 -16.68 -6.03
N GLU A 90 -2.90 -17.97 -6.40
CA GLU A 90 -4.07 -18.86 -6.41
C GLU A 90 -4.55 -19.20 -4.98
N ILE A 91 -3.61 -19.37 -4.05
CA ILE A 91 -3.87 -19.68 -2.63
C ILE A 91 -3.55 -18.46 -1.74
N THR A 92 -2.49 -17.71 -2.02
CA THR A 92 -1.96 -16.64 -1.17
C THR A 92 -1.73 -17.09 0.28
N VAL A 93 -2.54 -16.61 1.23
CA VAL A 93 -2.60 -17.08 2.61
C VAL A 93 -4.00 -17.57 3.00
N ASP A 94 -4.86 -17.85 2.02
CA ASP A 94 -6.16 -18.51 2.22
C ASP A 94 -7.07 -17.80 3.26
N GLN A 95 -7.08 -16.47 3.26
CA GLN A 95 -8.01 -15.72 4.11
C GLN A 95 -9.48 -16.01 3.72
N TYR A 96 -9.77 -16.43 2.49
CA TYR A 96 -11.12 -16.80 2.06
C TYR A 96 -11.76 -17.86 2.98
N HIS A 97 -10.99 -18.88 3.37
CA HIS A 97 -11.42 -19.88 4.35
C HIS A 97 -11.05 -19.52 5.80
N ARG A 98 -9.93 -18.81 6.02
CA ARG A 98 -9.33 -18.61 7.34
C ARG A 98 -9.61 -17.26 8.00
N TYR A 99 -10.47 -16.42 7.42
CA TYR A 99 -10.79 -15.08 7.93
C TYR A 99 -11.12 -15.00 9.43
N LYS A 100 -11.76 -16.03 10.02
CA LYS A 100 -12.03 -16.06 11.46
C LYS A 100 -10.75 -16.10 12.32
N GLU A 101 -9.74 -16.87 11.91
CA GLU A 101 -8.42 -16.92 12.57
C GLU A 101 -7.76 -15.53 12.54
N ASP A 102 -7.83 -14.85 11.40
CA ASP A 102 -7.23 -13.53 11.19
C ASP A 102 -7.94 -12.43 12.00
N VAL A 103 -9.28 -12.46 12.08
CA VAL A 103 -10.08 -11.54 12.90
C VAL A 103 -9.86 -11.76 14.40
N ASP A 104 -9.82 -13.02 14.83
CA ASP A 104 -9.49 -13.38 16.21
C ASP A 104 -8.10 -12.89 16.62
N LEU A 105 -7.12 -12.97 15.71
CA LEU A 105 -5.78 -12.42 15.93
C LEU A 105 -5.81 -10.91 16.10
N MET A 106 -6.49 -10.15 15.23
CA MET A 106 -6.64 -8.69 15.38
C MET A 106 -7.22 -8.30 16.75
N LYS A 107 -8.26 -9.02 17.20
CA LYS A 107 -8.86 -8.82 18.52
C LYS A 107 -7.89 -9.13 19.67
N LYS A 108 -7.18 -10.26 19.60
CA LYS A 108 -6.15 -10.67 20.59
C LYS A 108 -4.96 -9.71 20.66
N LEU A 109 -4.76 -8.88 19.63
CA LEU A 109 -3.72 -7.87 19.51
C LEU A 109 -4.21 -6.44 19.83
N ASN A 110 -5.43 -6.28 20.37
CA ASN A 110 -6.01 -5.01 20.82
C ASN A 110 -6.27 -3.94 19.71
N PHE A 111 -6.36 -4.35 18.45
CA PHE A 111 -6.80 -3.46 17.36
C PHE A 111 -8.30 -3.12 17.47
N ASP A 112 -8.71 -2.03 16.82
CA ASP A 112 -10.08 -1.49 16.77
C ASP A 112 -10.73 -1.63 15.38
N ALA A 113 -9.93 -1.80 14.33
CA ALA A 113 -10.38 -1.72 12.95
C ALA A 113 -9.59 -2.66 12.01
N TYR A 114 -10.24 -3.08 10.92
CA TYR A 114 -9.61 -3.81 9.83
C TYR A 114 -9.88 -3.11 8.50
N ARG A 115 -8.82 -2.78 7.79
CA ARG A 115 -8.88 -2.33 6.40
C ARG A 115 -8.66 -3.54 5.49
N PHE A 116 -9.64 -3.82 4.64
CA PHE A 116 -9.57 -4.86 3.61
C PHE A 116 -10.12 -4.31 2.30
N SER A 117 -9.97 -5.05 1.20
CA SER A 117 -10.69 -4.73 -0.05
C SER A 117 -11.71 -5.79 -0.41
N ILE A 118 -12.77 -5.35 -1.10
CA ILE A 118 -13.74 -6.24 -1.76
C ILE A 118 -13.24 -6.48 -3.17
N SER A 119 -13.10 -7.74 -3.59
CA SER A 119 -12.64 -8.03 -4.94
C SER A 119 -13.78 -7.90 -5.95
N TRP A 120 -13.66 -6.91 -6.84
CA TRP A 120 -14.69 -6.63 -7.85
C TRP A 120 -14.99 -7.88 -8.69
N SER A 121 -13.96 -8.60 -9.14
CA SER A 121 -14.15 -9.82 -9.94
C SER A 121 -14.70 -11.01 -9.15
N ARG A 122 -14.69 -10.97 -7.81
CA ARG A 122 -15.38 -11.94 -6.95
C ARG A 122 -16.88 -11.63 -6.81
N ILE A 123 -17.28 -10.35 -6.88
CA ILE A 123 -18.69 -9.91 -6.85
C ILE A 123 -19.35 -9.99 -8.24
N PHE A 124 -18.69 -9.42 -9.26
CA PHE A 124 -19.12 -9.43 -10.65
C PHE A 124 -18.02 -10.08 -11.51
N PRO A 125 -18.15 -11.37 -11.88
CA PRO A 125 -17.10 -12.08 -12.62
C PRO A 125 -16.75 -11.43 -13.97
N GLU A 126 -17.77 -10.92 -14.68
CA GLU A 126 -17.64 -10.16 -15.92
C GLU A 126 -17.50 -8.64 -15.69
N GLY A 127 -17.22 -8.23 -14.45
CA GLY A 127 -17.15 -6.84 -13.97
C GLY A 127 -18.49 -6.08 -13.94
N SER A 128 -19.51 -6.57 -14.62
CA SER A 128 -20.87 -6.02 -14.62
C SER A 128 -21.90 -7.13 -14.85
N GLY A 129 -23.19 -6.83 -14.64
CA GLY A 129 -24.27 -7.77 -14.94
C GLY A 129 -24.45 -8.85 -13.87
N LYS A 130 -24.08 -10.10 -14.17
CA LYS A 130 -24.40 -11.25 -13.31
C LYS A 130 -23.61 -11.20 -12.00
N ILE A 131 -24.34 -11.18 -10.89
CA ILE A 131 -23.81 -11.22 -9.52
C ILE A 131 -23.36 -12.64 -9.18
N ASN A 132 -22.18 -12.77 -8.56
CA ASN A 132 -21.77 -13.97 -7.86
C ASN A 132 -22.18 -13.90 -6.37
N TRP A 133 -23.31 -14.53 -6.04
CA TRP A 133 -23.83 -14.55 -4.67
C TRP A 133 -22.95 -15.31 -3.67
N LYS A 134 -22.07 -16.22 -4.12
CA LYS A 134 -21.08 -16.85 -3.23
C LYS A 134 -20.01 -15.86 -2.78
N GLY A 135 -19.53 -15.02 -3.70
CA GLY A 135 -18.65 -13.89 -3.39
C GLY A 135 -19.30 -12.91 -2.41
N VAL A 136 -20.55 -12.53 -2.64
CA VAL A 136 -21.35 -11.71 -1.70
C VAL A 136 -21.45 -12.37 -0.32
N ALA A 137 -21.70 -13.69 -0.28
CA ALA A 137 -21.79 -14.43 0.98
C ALA A 137 -20.46 -14.45 1.75
N TYR A 138 -19.30 -14.51 1.07
CA TYR A 138 -18.00 -14.39 1.73
C TYR A 138 -17.82 -13.04 2.42
N TYR A 139 -18.04 -11.92 1.72
CA TYR A 139 -17.87 -10.60 2.33
C TYR A 139 -18.88 -10.34 3.44
N ASN A 140 -20.13 -10.81 3.34
CA ASN A 140 -21.07 -10.79 4.46
C ASN A 140 -20.49 -11.53 5.68
N ARG A 141 -20.05 -12.79 5.53
CA ARG A 141 -19.45 -13.56 6.63
C ARG A 141 -18.24 -12.86 7.28
N LEU A 142 -17.38 -12.24 6.48
CA LEU A 142 -16.24 -11.46 6.98
C LEU A 142 -16.70 -10.23 7.77
N ILE A 143 -17.60 -9.43 7.19
CA ILE A 143 -18.12 -8.19 7.80
C ILE A 143 -18.89 -8.48 9.08
N ASP A 144 -19.76 -9.50 9.07
CA ASP A 144 -20.52 -9.93 10.24
C ASP A 144 -19.58 -10.38 11.37
N TYR A 145 -18.53 -11.14 11.05
CA TYR A 145 -17.59 -11.61 12.06
C TYR A 145 -16.68 -10.49 12.59
N LEU A 146 -16.29 -9.52 11.76
CA LEU A 146 -15.61 -8.29 12.19
C LEU A 146 -16.46 -7.53 13.21
N VAL A 147 -17.72 -7.25 12.87
CA VAL A 147 -18.67 -6.54 13.74
C VAL A 147 -18.94 -7.33 15.02
N GLN A 148 -19.19 -8.64 14.93
CA GLN A 148 -19.37 -9.54 16.09
C GLN A 148 -18.16 -9.50 17.03
N GLN A 149 -16.94 -9.42 16.49
CA GLN A 149 -15.72 -9.38 17.29
C GLN A 149 -15.39 -7.98 17.84
N GLY A 150 -16.10 -6.93 17.41
CA GLY A 150 -15.87 -5.54 17.80
C GLY A 150 -14.75 -4.87 17.00
N ILE A 151 -14.46 -5.35 15.80
CA ILE A 151 -13.48 -4.80 14.87
C ILE A 151 -14.21 -4.01 13.79
N THR A 152 -13.91 -2.72 13.66
CA THR A 152 -14.55 -1.79 12.72
C THR A 152 -14.13 -2.09 11.28
N PRO A 153 -15.05 -2.41 10.36
CA PRO A 153 -14.72 -2.60 8.95
C PRO A 153 -14.43 -1.27 8.24
N TYR A 154 -13.31 -1.25 7.50
CA TYR A 154 -12.92 -0.23 6.53
C TYR A 154 -12.77 -0.90 5.16
N ALA A 155 -13.79 -0.77 4.31
CA ALA A 155 -13.85 -1.49 3.04
C ALA A 155 -13.33 -0.62 1.88
N ASN A 156 -12.26 -1.06 1.25
CA ASN A 156 -11.78 -0.51 -0.01
C ASN A 156 -12.43 -1.23 -1.20
N LEU A 157 -12.98 -0.49 -2.16
CA LEU A 157 -13.74 -1.09 -3.27
C LEU A 157 -12.85 -1.63 -4.39
N TYR A 158 -11.64 -1.07 -4.57
CA TYR A 158 -10.70 -1.47 -5.61
C TYR A 158 -9.25 -1.42 -5.14
N HIS A 159 -8.54 -2.55 -5.21
CA HIS A 159 -7.11 -2.62 -4.93
C HIS A 159 -6.39 -3.34 -6.08
N TYR A 160 -6.25 -2.61 -7.19
CA TYR A 160 -5.58 -3.02 -8.45
C TYR A 160 -6.26 -4.17 -9.21
N ASP A 161 -7.34 -4.74 -8.68
CA ASP A 161 -7.90 -6.01 -9.08
C ASP A 161 -9.08 -5.87 -10.06
N LEU A 162 -8.90 -5.02 -11.09
CA LEU A 162 -9.88 -4.83 -12.16
C LEU A 162 -10.29 -6.18 -12.77
N PRO A 163 -11.61 -6.46 -12.95
CA PRO A 163 -12.06 -7.65 -13.67
C PRO A 163 -11.50 -7.69 -15.09
N LEU A 164 -10.85 -8.80 -15.46
CA LEU A 164 -10.20 -8.99 -16.76
C LEU A 164 -11.19 -8.87 -17.93
N ALA A 165 -12.47 -9.16 -17.69
CA ALA A 165 -13.54 -8.94 -18.67
C ALA A 165 -13.66 -7.47 -19.10
N LEU A 166 -13.49 -6.50 -18.19
CA LEU A 166 -13.54 -5.07 -18.51
C LEU A 166 -12.29 -4.62 -19.28
N GLU A 167 -11.11 -5.15 -18.90
CA GLU A 167 -9.86 -4.95 -19.64
C GLU A 167 -9.99 -5.44 -21.09
N LYS A 168 -10.54 -6.64 -21.29
CA LYS A 168 -10.79 -7.19 -22.63
C LYS A 168 -11.87 -6.44 -23.41
N LYS A 169 -12.95 -5.99 -22.75
CA LYS A 169 -14.12 -5.39 -23.39
C LYS A 169 -13.85 -3.98 -23.91
N TYR A 170 -13.10 -3.15 -23.17
CA TYR A 170 -12.88 -1.75 -23.53
C TYR A 170 -11.52 -1.17 -23.08
N LYS A 171 -10.50 -2.02 -22.85
CA LYS A 171 -9.19 -1.63 -22.30
C LYS A 171 -9.27 -1.06 -20.87
N GLY A 172 -10.26 -1.54 -20.11
CA GLY A 172 -10.35 -1.31 -18.67
C GLY A 172 -10.29 0.16 -18.30
N LEU A 173 -9.26 0.56 -17.54
CA LEU A 173 -9.10 1.93 -17.06
C LEU A 173 -8.83 2.97 -18.17
N LEU A 174 -8.46 2.55 -19.38
CA LEU A 174 -8.38 3.44 -20.55
C LEU A 174 -9.75 3.71 -21.19
N GLY A 175 -10.74 2.87 -20.94
CA GLY A 175 -12.11 3.05 -21.43
C GLY A 175 -12.95 3.86 -20.46
N ARG A 176 -13.46 5.02 -20.90
CA ARG A 176 -14.31 5.92 -20.08
C ARG A 176 -15.54 5.24 -19.48
N GLN A 177 -16.01 4.14 -20.08
CA GLN A 177 -17.07 3.28 -19.54
C GLN A 177 -16.81 2.80 -18.09
N VAL A 178 -15.55 2.65 -17.70
CA VAL A 178 -15.18 2.21 -16.34
C VAL A 178 -15.70 3.14 -15.24
N VAL A 179 -15.93 4.42 -15.54
CA VAL A 179 -16.51 5.40 -14.62
C VAL A 179 -17.93 4.99 -14.20
N LYS A 180 -18.73 4.51 -15.17
CA LYS A 180 -20.08 4.01 -14.88
C LYS A 180 -20.02 2.64 -14.21
N ASP A 181 -19.26 1.70 -14.77
CA ASP A 181 -19.22 0.31 -14.29
C ASP A 181 -18.70 0.24 -12.85
N PHE A 182 -17.69 1.05 -12.48
CA PHE A 182 -17.22 1.15 -11.09
C PHE A 182 -18.27 1.77 -10.18
N ALA A 183 -18.98 2.83 -10.61
CA ALA A 183 -20.01 3.46 -9.80
C ALA A 183 -21.24 2.54 -9.59
N ASP A 184 -21.60 1.71 -10.58
CA ASP A 184 -22.62 0.66 -10.46
C ASP A 184 -22.19 -0.43 -9.45
N TYR A 185 -20.94 -0.89 -9.51
CA TYR A 185 -20.36 -1.85 -8.56
C TYR A 185 -20.27 -1.28 -7.13
N ALA A 186 -19.84 -0.03 -6.99
CA ALA A 186 -19.77 0.68 -5.71
C ALA A 186 -21.17 0.81 -5.08
N GLU A 187 -22.17 1.22 -5.86
CA GLU A 187 -23.57 1.30 -5.45
C GLU A 187 -24.13 -0.04 -4.96
N PHE A 188 -23.82 -1.13 -5.67
CA PHE A 188 -24.18 -2.48 -5.24
C PHE A 188 -23.56 -2.85 -3.88
N CYS A 189 -22.28 -2.52 -3.66
CA CYS A 189 -21.61 -2.73 -2.38
C CYS A 189 -22.20 -1.86 -1.25
N PHE A 190 -22.51 -0.60 -1.52
CA PHE A 190 -23.17 0.29 -0.56
C PHE A 190 -24.53 -0.28 -0.15
N ASN A 191 -25.32 -0.77 -1.11
CA ASN A 191 -26.64 -1.32 -0.87
C ASN A 191 -26.61 -2.59 0.01
N LEU A 192 -25.68 -3.52 -0.26
CA LEU A 192 -25.62 -4.80 0.45
C LEU A 192 -24.89 -4.78 1.79
N PHE A 193 -23.86 -3.95 1.92
CA PHE A 193 -22.96 -4.00 3.08
C PHE A 193 -22.96 -2.72 3.91
N GLY A 194 -23.51 -1.61 3.39
CA GLY A 194 -23.47 -0.29 4.04
C GLY A 194 -24.37 -0.16 5.27
N ASP A 195 -25.17 -1.18 5.59
CA ASP A 195 -25.85 -1.32 6.88
C ASP A 195 -24.83 -1.55 8.03
N ARG A 196 -23.75 -2.32 7.78
CA ARG A 196 -22.66 -2.61 8.72
C ARG A 196 -21.37 -1.83 8.43
N VAL A 197 -21.02 -1.63 7.15
CA VAL A 197 -19.81 -0.91 6.72
C VAL A 197 -20.06 0.60 6.67
N LYS A 198 -19.35 1.34 7.53
CA LYS A 198 -19.49 2.80 7.67
C LYS A 198 -18.29 3.61 7.17
N ASN A 199 -17.21 2.94 6.77
CA ASN A 199 -16.00 3.57 6.26
C ASN A 199 -15.66 2.94 4.91
N TRP A 200 -15.87 3.72 3.85
CA TRP A 200 -15.67 3.30 2.47
C TRP A 200 -14.48 4.01 1.86
N MET A 201 -13.70 3.29 1.05
CA MET A 201 -12.67 3.89 0.21
C MET A 201 -12.84 3.39 -1.22
N THR A 202 -12.72 4.27 -2.21
CA THR A 202 -12.97 3.87 -3.61
C THR A 202 -11.77 3.11 -4.21
N PHE A 203 -10.59 3.72 -4.17
CA PHE A 203 -9.37 3.21 -4.80
C PHE A 203 -8.21 3.19 -3.81
N ASN A 204 -7.36 2.17 -3.93
CA ASN A 204 -5.99 2.21 -3.42
C ASN A 204 -5.02 2.77 -4.45
N GLU A 205 -4.18 3.72 -4.02
CA GLU A 205 -2.98 4.19 -4.73
C GLU A 205 -3.18 4.34 -6.26
N PRO A 206 -4.14 5.16 -6.70
CA PRO A 206 -4.45 5.32 -8.12
C PRO A 206 -3.25 5.87 -8.92
N ARG A 207 -2.29 6.51 -8.25
CA ARG A 207 -0.99 6.91 -8.81
C ARG A 207 -0.11 5.70 -9.13
N VAL A 208 -0.08 4.68 -8.28
CA VAL A 208 0.62 3.41 -8.54
C VAL A 208 -0.03 2.69 -9.71
N VAL A 209 -1.36 2.64 -9.77
CA VAL A 209 -2.10 2.07 -10.91
C VAL A 209 -1.70 2.73 -12.23
N ALA A 210 -1.78 4.06 -12.30
CA ALA A 210 -1.46 4.81 -13.50
C ALA A 210 0.03 4.70 -13.89
N ALA A 211 0.95 4.87 -12.93
CA ALA A 211 2.38 4.84 -13.20
C ALA A 211 2.90 3.42 -13.48
N LEU A 212 2.67 2.46 -12.58
CA LEU A 212 3.23 1.13 -12.76
C LEU A 212 2.49 0.30 -13.80
N GLY A 213 1.19 0.54 -14.00
CA GLY A 213 0.37 -0.16 -15.00
C GLY A 213 0.52 0.36 -16.43
N TYR A 214 0.79 1.67 -16.61
CA TYR A 214 0.68 2.36 -17.90
C TYR A 214 1.86 3.30 -18.27
N ASP A 215 2.83 3.54 -17.37
CA ASP A 215 4.05 4.34 -17.66
C ASP A 215 5.26 3.44 -17.92
N ASN A 216 5.67 2.61 -16.95
CA ASN A 216 6.76 1.63 -17.13
C ASN A 216 6.26 0.18 -17.28
N GLY A 217 4.94 -0.05 -17.14
CA GLY A 217 4.29 -1.33 -17.42
C GLY A 217 4.76 -2.50 -16.56
N ILE A 218 5.28 -2.24 -15.35
CA ILE A 218 5.72 -3.30 -14.44
C ILE A 218 4.57 -3.89 -13.61
N PHE A 219 3.42 -3.22 -13.51
CA PHE A 219 2.19 -3.78 -12.89
C PHE A 219 1.15 -4.09 -13.98
N ALA A 220 0.15 -4.91 -13.65
CA ALA A 220 -0.98 -5.17 -14.55
C ALA A 220 -1.68 -3.85 -14.96
N PRO A 221 -2.09 -3.68 -16.24
CA PRO A 221 -2.07 -4.65 -17.35
C PRO A 221 -0.76 -4.70 -18.17
N GLY A 222 0.32 -4.05 -17.71
CA GLY A 222 1.65 -4.17 -18.34
C GLY A 222 1.83 -3.34 -19.61
N ARG A 223 1.41 -2.06 -19.59
CA ARG A 223 1.45 -1.17 -20.75
C ARG A 223 2.53 -0.10 -20.59
N CYS A 224 3.30 0.13 -21.65
CA CYS A 224 4.31 1.18 -21.71
C CYS A 224 4.77 1.44 -23.15
N SER A 225 5.37 2.61 -23.38
CA SER A 225 6.18 2.87 -24.57
C SER A 225 7.51 2.11 -24.47
N LYS A 226 8.04 1.66 -25.61
CA LYS A 226 9.29 0.87 -25.72
C LYS A 226 10.51 1.47 -25.00
N ALA A 227 10.55 2.78 -24.81
CA ALA A 227 11.63 3.48 -24.11
C ALA A 227 11.67 3.21 -22.58
N PHE A 228 10.57 2.76 -21.97
CA PHE A 228 10.43 2.68 -20.51
C PHE A 228 10.21 1.26 -19.97
N GLY A 229 10.02 0.27 -20.84
CA GLY A 229 9.88 -1.13 -20.46
C GLY A 229 9.69 -2.06 -21.67
N ASN A 230 9.67 -3.36 -21.41
CA ASN A 230 9.53 -4.40 -22.45
C ASN A 230 8.06 -4.72 -22.76
N CYS A 231 7.22 -3.70 -22.89
CA CYS A 231 5.79 -3.86 -23.18
C CYS A 231 5.55 -4.03 -24.68
N THR A 232 4.58 -4.85 -25.04
CA THR A 232 4.14 -5.05 -26.45
C THR A 232 3.22 -3.93 -26.95
N GLN A 233 2.71 -3.09 -26.03
CA GLN A 233 1.73 -2.05 -26.29
C GLN A 233 1.71 -1.02 -25.15
N GLY A 234 1.24 0.18 -25.45
CA GLY A 234 1.03 1.26 -24.48
C GLY A 234 1.47 2.62 -25.02
N ASN A 235 1.23 3.67 -24.24
CA ASN A 235 1.83 4.98 -24.48
C ASN A 235 2.03 5.71 -23.14
N SER A 236 3.25 5.64 -22.63
CA SER A 236 3.68 6.22 -21.36
C SER A 236 3.45 7.73 -21.25
N ALA A 237 3.39 8.44 -22.39
CA ALA A 237 3.16 9.88 -22.42
C ALA A 237 1.68 10.28 -22.18
N THR A 238 0.72 9.36 -22.38
CA THR A 238 -0.71 9.68 -22.39
C THR A 238 -1.58 8.72 -21.56
N GLU A 239 -1.30 7.41 -21.60
CA GLU A 239 -2.11 6.40 -20.92
C GLU A 239 -2.19 6.60 -19.39
N PRO A 240 -1.10 6.95 -18.66
CA PRO A 240 -1.18 7.25 -17.23
C PRO A 240 -2.16 8.40 -16.93
N TYR A 241 -2.20 9.44 -17.76
CA TYR A 241 -3.07 10.61 -17.57
C TYR A 241 -4.54 10.33 -17.90
N ILE A 242 -4.80 9.48 -18.90
CA ILE A 242 -6.15 8.99 -19.21
C ILE A 242 -6.67 8.14 -18.03
N VAL A 243 -5.85 7.20 -17.55
CA VAL A 243 -6.18 6.31 -16.42
C VAL A 243 -6.42 7.10 -15.13
N SER A 244 -5.55 8.04 -14.78
CA SER A 244 -5.74 8.89 -13.60
C SER A 244 -7.04 9.68 -13.66
N HIS A 245 -7.37 10.21 -14.85
CA HIS A 245 -8.56 11.02 -15.05
C HIS A 245 -9.84 10.17 -14.90
N HIS A 246 -9.88 8.97 -15.49
CA HIS A 246 -10.99 8.04 -15.29
C HIS A 246 -11.12 7.56 -13.83
N LEU A 247 -10.01 7.32 -13.12
CA LEU A 247 -10.04 6.96 -11.69
C LEU A 247 -10.62 8.09 -10.83
N ILE A 248 -10.27 9.36 -11.10
CA ILE A 248 -10.83 10.53 -10.40
C ILE A 248 -12.34 10.66 -10.68
N LEU A 249 -12.76 10.51 -11.94
CA LEU A 249 -14.18 10.55 -12.30
C LEU A 249 -14.98 9.39 -11.69
N ALA A 250 -14.43 8.18 -11.67
CA ALA A 250 -15.05 7.00 -11.08
C ALA A 250 -15.21 7.14 -9.55
N HIS A 251 -14.22 7.74 -8.88
CA HIS A 251 -14.28 8.07 -7.45
C HIS A 251 -15.43 9.03 -7.19
N ALA A 252 -15.44 10.15 -7.90
CA ALA A 252 -16.42 11.20 -7.73
C ALA A 252 -17.86 10.75 -8.08
N ALA A 253 -18.02 9.90 -9.11
CA ALA A 253 -19.31 9.28 -9.45
C ALA A 253 -19.83 8.33 -8.35
N ALA A 254 -18.96 7.48 -7.79
CA ALA A 254 -19.32 6.60 -6.68
C ALA A 254 -19.70 7.40 -5.41
N VAL A 255 -18.95 8.46 -5.10
CA VAL A 255 -19.23 9.37 -3.97
C VAL A 255 -20.57 10.09 -4.17
N GLN A 256 -20.84 10.60 -5.38
CA GLN A 256 -22.11 11.26 -5.69
C GLN A 256 -23.30 10.33 -5.44
N ARG A 257 -23.23 9.07 -5.86
CA ARG A 257 -24.26 8.05 -5.56
C ARG A 257 -24.36 7.76 -4.06
N TYR A 258 -23.24 7.58 -3.38
CA TYR A 258 -23.22 7.34 -1.93
C TYR A 258 -23.94 8.45 -1.16
N ARG A 259 -23.55 9.71 -1.39
CA ARG A 259 -24.13 10.89 -0.75
C ARG A 259 -25.63 11.04 -1.07
N LYS A 260 -26.02 10.84 -2.33
CA LYS A 260 -27.41 11.03 -2.79
C LYS A 260 -28.39 9.98 -2.27
N TYR A 261 -27.99 8.70 -2.21
CA TYR A 261 -28.94 7.60 -1.95
C TYR A 261 -28.73 6.88 -0.62
N TYR A 262 -27.50 6.87 -0.09
CA TYR A 262 -27.11 5.99 1.03
C TYR A 262 -26.70 6.73 2.30
N GLN A 263 -25.92 7.81 2.20
CA GLN A 263 -25.27 8.44 3.36
C GLN A 263 -26.26 8.91 4.43
N ALA A 264 -27.39 9.52 4.06
CA ALA A 264 -28.40 9.97 5.01
C ALA A 264 -29.01 8.84 5.86
N LYS A 265 -29.16 7.64 5.28
CA LYS A 265 -29.71 6.45 5.96
C LYS A 265 -28.63 5.68 6.70
N GLN A 266 -27.50 5.45 6.05
CA GLN A 266 -26.42 4.59 6.55
C GLN A 266 -25.50 5.28 7.54
N LYS A 267 -25.39 6.61 7.49
CA LYS A 267 -24.51 7.46 8.32
C LYS A 267 -23.02 7.08 8.25
N GLY A 268 -22.60 6.55 7.10
CA GLY A 268 -21.19 6.27 6.81
C GLY A 268 -20.48 7.43 6.12
N ARG A 269 -19.18 7.24 5.91
CA ARG A 269 -18.29 8.18 5.22
C ARG A 269 -17.52 7.49 4.10
N ILE A 270 -17.21 8.23 3.04
CA ILE A 270 -16.48 7.74 1.87
C ILE A 270 -15.24 8.59 1.57
N GLY A 271 -14.15 7.93 1.16
CA GLY A 271 -12.88 8.56 0.85
C GLY A 271 -12.12 7.83 -0.26
N ILE A 272 -10.83 8.15 -0.37
CA ILE A 272 -9.87 7.53 -1.29
C ILE A 272 -8.53 7.34 -0.57
N LEU A 273 -7.74 6.36 -1.00
CA LEU A 273 -6.43 6.08 -0.42
C LEU A 273 -5.36 6.48 -1.45
N LEU A 274 -4.45 7.34 -1.03
CA LEU A 274 -3.39 7.88 -1.88
C LEU A 274 -2.04 7.55 -1.27
N ASP A 275 -1.12 7.02 -2.07
CA ASP A 275 0.28 6.96 -1.67
C ASP A 275 0.86 8.37 -1.57
N PHE A 276 1.67 8.59 -0.52
CA PHE A 276 2.43 9.82 -0.39
C PHE A 276 3.82 9.56 0.18
N VAL A 277 4.78 9.40 -0.74
CA VAL A 277 6.20 9.50 -0.42
C VAL A 277 6.56 10.96 -0.14
N TRP A 278 7.25 11.24 0.97
CA TRP A 278 7.75 12.60 1.19
C TRP A 278 8.94 12.89 0.27
N TYR A 279 8.96 14.08 -0.31
CA TYR A 279 10.03 14.58 -1.16
C TYR A 279 10.67 15.81 -0.53
N GLU A 280 11.91 15.65 -0.07
CA GLU A 280 12.72 16.69 0.55
C GLU A 280 13.68 17.31 -0.49
N PRO A 281 13.90 18.63 -0.53
CA PRO A 281 14.91 19.19 -1.43
C PRO A 281 16.32 18.74 -1.02
N LEU A 282 17.14 18.34 -2.00
CA LEU A 282 18.50 17.84 -1.77
C LEU A 282 19.38 18.93 -1.14
N THR A 283 19.38 20.14 -1.69
CA THR A 283 20.03 21.32 -1.12
C THR A 283 19.00 22.38 -0.70
N ARG A 284 19.46 23.53 -0.20
CA ARG A 284 18.60 24.70 0.06
C ARG A 284 18.38 25.58 -1.20
N SER A 285 18.85 25.15 -2.38
CA SER A 285 18.72 25.93 -3.60
C SER A 285 17.24 26.14 -3.99
N LYS A 286 16.95 27.25 -4.68
CA LYS A 286 15.60 27.51 -5.22
C LYS A 286 15.18 26.40 -6.21
N ALA A 287 16.14 25.87 -6.98
CA ALA A 287 15.91 24.82 -7.95
C ALA A 287 15.45 23.51 -7.29
N ASP A 288 16.15 23.03 -6.26
CA ASP A 288 15.78 21.79 -5.56
C ASP A 288 14.47 21.92 -4.79
N ASN A 289 14.19 23.10 -4.22
CA ASN A 289 12.89 23.37 -3.59
C ASN A 289 11.74 23.30 -4.59
N LEU A 290 11.94 23.84 -5.80
CA LEU A 290 10.97 23.72 -6.89
C LEU A 290 10.85 22.27 -7.38
N ALA A 291 11.97 21.54 -7.55
CA ALA A 291 11.96 20.13 -7.92
C ALA A 291 11.20 19.26 -6.89
N ALA A 292 11.47 19.45 -5.60
CA ALA A 292 10.73 18.78 -4.53
C ALA A 292 9.23 19.12 -4.54
N GLN A 293 8.86 20.36 -4.88
CA GLN A 293 7.44 20.73 -5.06
C GLN A 293 6.84 20.08 -6.31
N ARG A 294 7.55 20.02 -7.45
CA ARG A 294 7.09 19.30 -8.65
C ARG A 294 6.83 17.83 -8.33
N ALA A 295 7.74 17.16 -7.62
CA ALA A 295 7.56 15.78 -7.19
C ALA A 295 6.31 15.58 -6.30
N ARG A 296 6.03 16.51 -5.37
CA ARG A 296 4.78 16.48 -4.58
C ARG A 296 3.54 16.71 -5.43
N ASP A 297 3.58 17.65 -6.38
CA ASP A 297 2.47 17.94 -7.28
C ASP A 297 2.15 16.74 -8.19
N PHE A 298 3.15 16.10 -8.79
CA PHE A 298 2.98 14.92 -9.65
C PHE A 298 2.66 13.62 -8.90
N HIS A 299 2.96 13.53 -7.60
CA HIS A 299 2.69 12.35 -6.78
C HIS A 299 1.32 12.44 -6.09
N ILE A 300 1.22 13.21 -5.00
CA ILE A 300 -0.03 13.33 -4.22
C ILE A 300 -0.98 14.35 -4.86
N GLY A 301 -0.44 15.45 -5.38
CA GLY A 301 -1.21 16.54 -5.97
C GLY A 301 -2.06 16.12 -7.18
N TRP A 302 -1.59 15.15 -7.96
CA TRP A 302 -2.26 14.64 -9.15
C TRP A 302 -3.69 14.15 -8.86
N PHE A 303 -3.94 13.61 -7.66
CA PHE A 303 -5.25 13.13 -7.24
C PHE A 303 -5.94 14.04 -6.21
N ILE A 304 -5.24 14.52 -5.18
CA ILE A 304 -5.89 15.32 -4.14
C ILE A 304 -6.21 16.75 -4.60
N HIS A 305 -5.45 17.34 -5.52
CA HIS A 305 -5.68 18.71 -5.97
C HIS A 305 -6.97 18.84 -6.81
N PRO A 306 -7.28 17.93 -7.76
CA PRO A 306 -8.61 17.85 -8.38
C PRO A 306 -9.74 17.71 -7.35
N ILE A 307 -9.60 16.78 -6.40
CA ILE A 307 -10.61 16.49 -5.39
C ILE A 307 -10.88 17.71 -4.48
N VAL A 308 -9.86 18.49 -4.11
CA VAL A 308 -10.04 19.65 -3.21
C VAL A 308 -10.43 20.92 -3.97
N TYR A 309 -9.79 21.21 -5.11
CA TYR A 309 -9.91 22.49 -5.80
C TYR A 309 -10.75 22.46 -7.08
N GLY A 310 -10.92 21.30 -7.70
CA GLY A 310 -11.63 21.11 -8.98
C GLY A 310 -10.72 21.16 -10.21
N GLU A 311 -9.40 21.22 -10.06
CA GLU A 311 -8.43 21.25 -11.16
C GLU A 311 -7.16 20.44 -10.85
N TYR A 312 -6.40 20.05 -11.87
CA TYR A 312 -5.07 19.48 -11.68
C TYR A 312 -4.05 20.54 -11.21
N PRO A 313 -2.96 20.16 -10.50
CA PRO A 313 -1.94 21.12 -10.09
C PRO A 313 -1.40 21.93 -11.27
N LYS A 314 -1.26 23.26 -11.11
CA LYS A 314 -0.83 24.14 -12.21
C LYS A 314 0.53 23.75 -12.82
N THR A 315 1.42 23.22 -11.98
CA THR A 315 2.68 22.56 -12.39
C THR A 315 2.48 21.49 -13.45
N MET A 316 1.53 20.56 -13.24
CA MET A 316 1.22 19.49 -14.18
C MET A 316 0.56 20.04 -15.45
N GLN A 317 -0.40 20.95 -15.32
CA GLN A 317 -1.04 21.59 -16.49
C GLN A 317 0.00 22.22 -17.43
N ASN A 318 0.98 22.95 -16.87
CA ASN A 318 1.99 23.67 -17.64
C ASN A 318 3.01 22.75 -18.33
N ILE A 319 3.35 21.62 -17.71
CA ILE A 319 4.35 20.66 -18.24
C ILE A 319 3.71 19.66 -19.20
N VAL A 320 2.62 19.02 -18.79
CA VAL A 320 1.97 17.90 -19.50
C VAL A 320 1.10 18.41 -20.67
N LYS A 321 0.51 19.61 -20.52
CA LYS A 321 -0.30 20.30 -21.55
C LYS A 321 -1.43 19.42 -22.06
N GLU A 322 -1.64 19.33 -23.37
CA GLU A 322 -2.75 18.61 -24.01
C GLU A 322 -2.78 17.09 -23.77
N ARG A 323 -1.72 16.50 -23.19
CA ARG A 323 -1.72 15.09 -22.75
C ARG A 323 -2.45 14.89 -21.41
N LEU A 324 -2.70 15.96 -20.65
CA LEU A 324 -3.46 15.95 -19.41
C LEU A 324 -4.94 16.26 -19.72
N PRO A 325 -5.88 15.32 -19.56
CA PRO A 325 -7.26 15.56 -19.95
C PRO A 325 -7.91 16.63 -19.06
N LYS A 326 -8.71 17.50 -19.69
CA LYS A 326 -9.41 18.63 -19.05
C LYS A 326 -10.78 18.16 -18.54
N PHE A 327 -11.17 18.59 -17.34
CA PHE A 327 -12.50 18.31 -16.79
C PHE A 327 -13.56 19.23 -17.44
N THR A 328 -14.76 18.72 -17.71
CA THR A 328 -15.93 19.57 -18.01
C THR A 328 -16.46 20.25 -16.75
N GLU A 329 -17.34 21.25 -16.87
CA GLU A 329 -17.91 21.89 -15.67
C GLU A 329 -18.69 20.92 -14.77
N GLU A 330 -19.39 19.96 -15.36
CA GLU A 330 -20.14 18.91 -14.64
C GLU A 330 -19.18 18.00 -13.88
N GLU A 331 -18.05 17.65 -14.49
CA GLU A 331 -17.00 16.87 -13.86
C GLU A 331 -16.33 17.65 -12.72
N VAL A 332 -16.04 18.94 -12.89
CA VAL A 332 -15.54 19.81 -11.81
C VAL A 332 -16.53 19.86 -10.65
N LYS A 333 -17.83 20.05 -10.93
CA LYS A 333 -18.92 20.05 -9.93
C LYS A 333 -19.05 18.70 -9.20
N MET A 334 -18.73 17.59 -9.87
CA MET A 334 -18.77 16.24 -9.28
C MET A 334 -17.50 15.90 -8.48
N VAL A 335 -16.33 16.27 -8.96
CA VAL A 335 -15.01 15.93 -8.37
C VAL A 335 -14.68 16.82 -7.17
N LYS A 336 -14.99 18.11 -7.22
CA LYS A 336 -14.64 19.05 -6.15
C LYS A 336 -15.42 18.74 -4.86
N GLY A 337 -14.69 18.52 -3.77
CA GLY A 337 -15.24 18.14 -2.47
C GLY A 337 -15.71 16.67 -2.37
N SER A 338 -15.30 15.79 -3.30
CA SER A 338 -15.73 14.37 -3.35
C SER A 338 -15.14 13.45 -2.27
N ILE A 339 -14.65 13.98 -1.14
CA ILE A 339 -14.16 13.19 -0.01
C ILE A 339 -14.82 13.61 1.31
N ASP A 340 -15.07 12.63 2.19
CA ASP A 340 -15.34 12.85 3.61
C ASP A 340 -14.06 12.67 4.46
N PHE A 341 -13.10 11.89 3.95
CA PHE A 341 -11.75 11.71 4.48
C PHE A 341 -10.79 11.24 3.37
N VAL A 342 -9.48 11.34 3.62
CA VAL A 342 -8.43 10.78 2.75
C VAL A 342 -7.55 9.81 3.55
N GLY A 343 -7.26 8.65 2.98
CA GLY A 343 -6.23 7.76 3.50
C GLY A 343 -4.88 8.07 2.87
N ILE A 344 -3.83 8.15 3.69
CA ILE A 344 -2.45 8.32 3.24
C ILE A 344 -1.71 7.01 3.48
N ASN A 345 -1.23 6.39 2.39
CA ASN A 345 -0.28 5.29 2.46
C ASN A 345 1.13 5.88 2.51
N GLN A 346 1.81 5.75 3.65
CA GLN A 346 3.06 6.44 3.95
C GLN A 346 4.13 5.42 4.36
N TYR A 347 5.23 5.37 3.60
CA TYR A 347 6.29 4.37 3.82
C TYR A 347 7.71 4.96 3.94
N THR A 348 8.08 5.86 3.02
CA THR A 348 9.48 6.21 2.73
C THR A 348 9.64 7.70 2.40
N THR A 349 10.86 8.12 2.08
CA THR A 349 11.21 9.51 1.72
C THR A 349 12.40 9.51 0.77
N TYR A 350 12.45 10.47 -0.14
CA TYR A 350 13.61 10.72 -1.00
C TYR A 350 14.03 12.18 -0.99
N TYR A 351 15.31 12.44 -1.28
CA TYR A 351 15.72 13.77 -1.71
C TYR A 351 15.35 14.00 -3.18
N MET A 352 15.10 15.25 -3.54
CA MET A 352 14.85 15.71 -4.89
C MET A 352 15.78 16.85 -5.23
N SER A 353 16.43 16.75 -6.39
CA SER A 353 17.16 17.85 -6.99
C SER A 353 16.60 18.19 -8.37
N ASP A 354 16.83 19.43 -8.79
CA ASP A 354 16.57 19.83 -10.16
C ASP A 354 17.56 19.12 -11.12
N THR A 355 17.14 18.84 -12.36
CA THR A 355 17.94 18.05 -13.30
C THR A 355 19.14 18.81 -13.87
N HIS A 356 19.16 20.15 -13.76
CA HIS A 356 20.20 21.11 -14.17
C HIS A 356 20.58 21.12 -15.66
N ASN A 357 20.63 19.96 -16.33
CA ASN A 357 20.76 19.83 -17.77
C ASN A 357 19.39 19.62 -18.41
N ALA A 358 18.87 20.66 -19.05
CA ALA A 358 17.66 20.58 -19.87
C ALA A 358 17.95 19.93 -21.23
N THR A 359 18.41 18.67 -21.23
CA THR A 359 18.28 17.84 -22.44
C THR A 359 16.79 17.67 -22.75
N ILE A 360 16.39 18.02 -23.97
CA ILE A 360 15.03 17.74 -24.46
C ILE A 360 14.77 16.25 -24.26
N LEU A 361 13.74 15.91 -23.49
CA LEU A 361 13.33 14.54 -23.26
C LEU A 361 12.96 13.91 -24.59
N LYS A 362 13.84 13.02 -25.09
CA LYS A 362 13.68 12.33 -26.38
C LYS A 362 12.39 11.50 -26.40
N ASP A 363 12.09 10.87 -25.28
CA ASP A 363 10.90 10.06 -25.04
C ASP A 363 10.12 10.66 -23.88
N LEU A 364 8.81 10.86 -24.06
CA LEU A 364 7.91 11.39 -23.03
C LEU A 364 7.25 10.24 -22.25
N GLY A 365 7.21 10.37 -20.94
CA GLY A 365 6.58 9.44 -19.99
C GLY A 365 6.17 10.18 -18.72
N TYR A 366 5.26 9.60 -17.94
CA TYR A 366 4.77 10.26 -16.73
C TYR A 366 5.90 10.54 -15.73
N GLN A 367 6.79 9.59 -15.48
CA GLN A 367 7.96 9.80 -14.61
C GLN A 367 8.91 10.87 -15.14
N GLN A 368 9.11 10.96 -16.46
CA GLN A 368 9.97 11.94 -17.09
C GLN A 368 9.39 13.36 -17.00
N ASP A 369 8.06 13.51 -17.07
CA ASP A 369 7.37 14.79 -16.94
C ASP A 369 7.58 15.47 -15.57
N TRP A 370 7.97 14.75 -14.52
CA TRP A 370 8.31 15.38 -13.23
C TRP A 370 9.54 16.31 -13.38
N ASN A 371 10.45 15.92 -14.28
CA ASN A 371 11.75 16.55 -14.52
C ASN A 371 12.52 16.80 -13.21
N VAL A 372 12.80 15.73 -12.46
CA VAL A 372 13.53 15.75 -11.18
C VAL A 372 14.53 14.60 -11.11
N SER A 373 15.58 14.76 -10.30
CA SER A 373 16.53 13.69 -9.97
C SER A 373 16.33 13.20 -8.54
N PHE A 374 16.19 11.89 -8.37
CA PHE A 374 16.08 11.24 -7.06
C PHE A 374 17.45 11.21 -6.36
N GLY A 375 17.50 11.72 -5.13
CA GLY A 375 18.67 11.61 -4.24
C GLY A 375 18.42 10.61 -3.11
N PHE A 376 19.26 9.59 -3.02
CA PHE A 376 19.22 8.57 -1.95
C PHE A 376 20.17 8.85 -0.79
N ALA A 377 21.07 9.83 -0.96
CA ALA A 377 22.05 10.25 0.03
C ALA A 377 22.30 11.77 -0.05
N LYS A 378 22.82 12.35 1.03
CA LYS A 378 23.21 13.76 1.14
C LYS A 378 24.54 13.85 1.88
N LEU A 379 25.53 14.52 1.28
CA LEU A 379 26.90 14.60 1.81
C LEU A 379 27.49 13.21 2.16
N GLY A 380 27.32 12.24 1.25
CA GLY A 380 27.78 10.86 1.43
C GLY A 380 26.98 9.99 2.41
N LYS A 381 26.01 10.55 3.15
CA LYS A 381 25.17 9.81 4.10
C LYS A 381 23.83 9.40 3.46
N PRO A 382 23.46 8.11 3.43
CA PRO A 382 22.13 7.67 2.99
C PRO A 382 21.01 8.37 3.77
N ILE A 383 19.85 8.57 3.14
CA ILE A 383 18.70 9.25 3.75
C ILE A 383 18.12 8.50 4.97
N GLY A 384 18.29 7.18 4.99
CA GLY A 384 17.97 6.28 6.11
C GLY A 384 18.48 4.87 5.83
N PRO A 385 18.39 3.94 6.79
CA PRO A 385 18.60 2.51 6.52
C PRO A 385 17.46 1.96 5.65
N ARG A 386 17.74 0.95 4.83
CA ARG A 386 16.79 0.36 3.89
C ARG A 386 16.21 -0.96 4.43
N ALA A 387 14.93 -1.22 4.18
CA ALA A 387 14.31 -2.52 4.41
C ALA A 387 14.69 -3.51 3.28
N TYR A 388 13.97 -4.64 3.16
CA TYR A 388 14.23 -5.58 2.07
C TYR A 388 13.87 -5.00 0.70
N SER A 389 12.72 -4.32 0.60
CA SER A 389 12.30 -3.61 -0.61
C SER A 389 13.28 -2.48 -0.96
N TYR A 390 13.80 -2.49 -2.19
CA TYR A 390 14.84 -1.57 -2.65
C TYR A 390 14.44 -0.08 -2.64
N TRP A 391 13.13 0.20 -2.57
CA TRP A 391 12.52 1.52 -2.51
C TRP A 391 12.21 2.00 -1.08
N LEU A 392 12.27 1.12 -0.09
CA LEU A 392 11.79 1.40 1.27
C LEU A 392 12.95 1.80 2.18
N TYR A 393 13.18 3.11 2.28
CA TYR A 393 14.09 3.71 3.25
C TYR A 393 13.29 4.08 4.50
N ASN A 394 13.79 3.66 5.67
CA ASN A 394 13.23 3.99 6.98
C ASN A 394 13.61 5.44 7.32
N VAL A 395 12.68 6.37 7.08
CA VAL A 395 12.86 7.82 7.20
C VAL A 395 11.65 8.42 7.95
N PRO A 396 11.54 8.24 9.27
CA PRO A 396 10.31 8.54 10.02
C PRO A 396 9.83 9.99 9.92
N TRP A 397 10.78 10.94 9.89
CA TRP A 397 10.47 12.38 9.82
C TRP A 397 9.75 12.80 8.53
N GLY A 398 9.82 11.96 7.48
CA GLY A 398 9.06 12.17 6.25
C GLY A 398 7.55 12.06 6.46
N MET A 399 7.09 11.17 7.35
CA MET A 399 5.66 11.05 7.65
C MET A 399 5.13 12.33 8.32
N TYR A 400 5.86 12.89 9.27
CA TYR A 400 5.51 14.18 9.87
C TYR A 400 5.35 15.26 8.79
N LYS A 401 6.35 15.41 7.90
CA LYS A 401 6.31 16.41 6.83
C LYS A 401 5.19 16.17 5.81
N ALA A 402 4.90 14.91 5.46
CA ALA A 402 3.80 14.56 4.57
C ALA A 402 2.44 14.97 5.17
N LEU A 403 2.20 14.67 6.44
CA LEU A 403 0.93 15.01 7.11
C LEU A 403 0.78 16.52 7.33
N MET A 404 1.85 17.22 7.71
CA MET A 404 1.82 18.69 7.83
C MET A 404 1.65 19.38 6.47
N TYR A 405 2.24 18.84 5.39
CA TYR A 405 1.96 19.32 4.03
C TYR A 405 0.49 19.12 3.64
N MET A 406 -0.13 17.98 3.97
CA MET A 406 -1.57 17.78 3.75
C MET A 406 -2.42 18.78 4.55
N LYS A 407 -2.05 19.03 5.82
CA LYS A 407 -2.68 20.04 6.69
C LYS A 407 -2.61 21.44 6.09
N GLU A 408 -1.41 21.89 5.71
CA GLU A 408 -1.14 23.26 5.28
C GLU A 408 -1.59 23.53 3.83
N ARG A 409 -1.41 22.56 2.93
CA ARG A 409 -1.64 22.74 1.49
C ARG A 409 -3.06 22.43 1.04
N TYR A 410 -3.83 21.63 1.80
CA TYR A 410 -5.16 21.16 1.41
C TYR A 410 -6.25 21.40 2.47
N GLY A 411 -5.99 22.29 3.44
CA GLY A 411 -7.02 22.75 4.39
C GLY A 411 -7.34 21.77 5.53
N ASN A 412 -6.36 21.01 5.99
CA ASN A 412 -6.47 20.04 7.09
C ASN A 412 -7.63 19.04 6.96
N PRO A 413 -7.70 18.29 5.83
CA PRO A 413 -8.73 17.29 5.61
C PRO A 413 -8.65 16.20 6.69
N THR A 414 -9.77 15.54 6.97
CA THR A 414 -9.79 14.34 7.83
C THR A 414 -8.93 13.26 7.20
N MET A 415 -7.89 12.83 7.90
CA MET A 415 -6.91 11.85 7.45
C MET A 415 -7.01 10.54 8.25
N ILE A 416 -6.60 9.45 7.60
CA ILE A 416 -6.12 8.23 8.25
C ILE A 416 -4.76 7.87 7.64
N LEU A 417 -3.85 7.27 8.42
CA LEU A 417 -2.70 6.57 7.84
C LEU A 417 -3.20 5.17 7.48
N SER A 418 -3.52 4.95 6.21
CA SER A 418 -4.18 3.73 5.73
C SER A 418 -3.23 2.57 5.45
N GLU A 419 -1.95 2.88 5.26
CA GLU A 419 -0.83 1.94 5.23
C GLU A 419 0.43 2.59 5.77
N ASN A 420 1.20 1.83 6.55
CA ASN A 420 2.56 2.13 6.97
C ASN A 420 3.23 0.83 7.44
N GLY A 421 4.48 0.58 7.08
CA GLY A 421 5.17 -0.66 7.45
C GLY A 421 6.52 -0.84 6.76
N MET A 422 7.15 -2.00 6.99
CA MET A 422 8.40 -2.40 6.34
C MET A 422 8.45 -3.91 6.14
N ASP A 423 9.27 -4.37 5.20
CA ASP A 423 9.41 -5.77 4.84
C ASP A 423 10.74 -6.42 5.24
N ASP A 424 10.65 -7.70 5.59
CA ASP A 424 11.80 -8.60 5.72
C ASP A 424 11.95 -9.48 4.46
N PRO A 425 13.14 -10.07 4.24
CA PRO A 425 13.34 -11.06 3.17
C PRO A 425 12.44 -12.29 3.35
N GLY A 426 11.86 -12.79 2.26
CA GLY A 426 10.94 -13.93 2.31
C GLY A 426 11.58 -15.27 2.67
N ASN A 427 12.91 -15.38 2.55
CA ASN A 427 13.71 -16.57 2.86
C ASN A 427 14.21 -16.65 4.31
N VAL A 428 13.79 -15.74 5.21
CA VAL A 428 14.08 -15.88 6.64
C VAL A 428 13.46 -17.14 7.22
N THR A 429 14.14 -17.78 8.17
CA THR A 429 13.55 -18.87 8.97
C THR A 429 12.41 -18.32 9.85
N MET A 430 11.49 -19.18 10.29
CA MET A 430 10.41 -18.76 11.20
C MET A 430 10.96 -18.10 12.48
N ALA A 431 12.05 -18.61 13.06
CA ALA A 431 12.66 -18.02 14.25
C ALA A 431 13.17 -16.58 14.01
N GLN A 432 13.80 -16.33 12.84
CA GLN A 432 14.24 -14.99 12.44
C GLN A 432 13.05 -14.09 12.10
N GLY A 433 12.07 -14.59 11.34
CA GLY A 433 10.88 -13.83 10.93
C GLY A 433 9.96 -13.45 12.08
N LEU A 434 9.98 -14.18 13.20
CA LEU A 434 9.30 -13.81 14.44
C LEU A 434 10.06 -12.75 15.25
N HIS A 435 11.39 -12.67 15.11
CA HIS A 435 12.27 -11.75 15.84
C HIS A 435 12.46 -10.42 15.09
N ASP A 436 11.37 -9.77 14.70
CA ASP A 436 11.37 -8.60 13.83
C ASP A 436 11.60 -7.25 14.54
N THR A 437 12.70 -7.18 15.29
CA THR A 437 13.07 -5.99 16.10
C THR A 437 13.28 -4.73 15.25
N THR A 438 13.72 -4.84 14.00
CA THR A 438 13.78 -3.73 13.03
C THR A 438 12.40 -3.15 12.74
N ARG A 439 11.36 -3.99 12.61
CA ARG A 439 9.97 -3.56 12.39
C ARG A 439 9.38 -2.91 13.64
N ILE A 440 9.72 -3.38 14.84
CA ILE A 440 9.39 -2.67 16.10
C ILE A 440 9.98 -1.26 16.09
N LYS A 441 11.27 -1.11 15.76
CA LYS A 441 11.93 0.19 15.68
C LYS A 441 11.25 1.09 14.63
N TYR A 442 10.95 0.55 13.44
CA TYR A 442 10.21 1.25 12.40
C TYR A 442 8.89 1.82 12.94
N TYR A 443 8.01 0.96 13.49
CA TYR A 443 6.70 1.41 13.97
C TYR A 443 6.80 2.41 15.12
N ARG A 444 7.68 2.20 16.10
CA ARG A 444 7.87 3.15 17.21
C ARG A 444 8.32 4.52 16.70
N ASP A 445 9.32 4.55 15.82
CA ASP A 445 9.91 5.81 15.36
C ASP A 445 8.93 6.54 14.41
N TYR A 446 8.18 5.82 13.57
CA TYR A 446 7.11 6.40 12.74
C TYR A 446 5.94 6.88 13.61
N LEU A 447 5.41 6.08 14.52
CA LEU A 447 4.27 6.46 15.37
C LEU A 447 4.60 7.66 16.29
N THR A 448 5.86 7.85 16.67
CA THR A 448 6.34 9.09 17.31
C THR A 448 6.17 10.31 16.41
N GLN A 449 6.51 10.20 15.13
CA GLN A 449 6.36 11.29 14.15
C GLN A 449 4.90 11.53 13.76
N LEU A 450 4.07 10.49 13.73
CA LEU A 450 2.62 10.59 13.60
C LEU A 450 2.01 11.35 14.77
N LYS A 451 2.33 10.93 16.00
CA LYS A 451 1.88 11.62 17.22
C LYS A 451 2.27 13.09 17.16
N LYS A 452 3.53 13.39 16.82
CA LYS A 452 3.98 14.78 16.68
C LYS A 452 3.12 15.57 15.68
N ALA A 453 2.80 15.01 14.51
CA ALA A 453 1.95 15.70 13.53
C ALA A 453 0.53 15.95 14.06
N VAL A 454 -0.03 15.01 14.83
CA VAL A 454 -1.34 15.15 15.48
C VAL A 454 -1.31 16.20 16.58
N ASP A 455 -0.27 16.21 17.42
CA ASP A 455 -0.05 17.22 18.46
C ASP A 455 0.14 18.63 17.86
N ASP A 456 0.82 18.72 16.69
CA ASP A 456 0.98 19.93 15.87
C ASP A 456 -0.28 20.26 15.00
N GLY A 457 -1.40 19.56 15.24
CA GLY A 457 -2.73 19.89 14.74
C GLY A 457 -3.14 19.28 13.40
N ALA A 458 -2.45 18.25 12.90
CA ALA A 458 -2.91 17.48 11.74
C ALA A 458 -4.13 16.63 12.10
N ASN A 459 -5.20 16.74 11.32
CA ASN A 459 -6.48 16.08 11.56
C ASN A 459 -6.43 14.58 11.18
N VAL A 460 -5.62 13.79 11.90
CA VAL A 460 -5.54 12.34 11.71
C VAL A 460 -6.39 11.61 12.74
N THR A 461 -7.26 10.71 12.26
CA THR A 461 -8.25 10.00 13.07
C THR A 461 -7.97 8.50 13.26
N GLY A 462 -6.96 7.96 12.59
CA GLY A 462 -6.55 6.57 12.78
C GLY A 462 -5.28 6.17 12.03
N TYR A 463 -4.76 4.99 12.37
CA TYR A 463 -3.55 4.39 11.83
C TYR A 463 -3.76 2.91 11.54
N PHE A 464 -3.30 2.45 10.37
CA PHE A 464 -3.39 1.08 9.90
C PHE A 464 -2.01 0.56 9.51
N ALA A 465 -1.53 -0.48 10.22
CA ALA A 465 -0.29 -1.14 9.88
C ALA A 465 -0.45 -1.97 8.59
N TRP A 466 0.41 -1.72 7.59
CA TRP A 466 0.64 -2.64 6.49
C TRP A 466 1.74 -3.63 6.91
N SER A 467 1.48 -4.93 7.04
CA SER A 467 0.19 -5.63 6.87
C SER A 467 -0.18 -6.45 8.12
N LEU A 468 -1.43 -6.93 8.19
CA LEU A 468 -1.80 -7.92 9.20
C LEU A 468 -0.93 -9.19 9.06
N LEU A 469 -0.88 -9.73 7.84
CA LEU A 469 -0.23 -10.98 7.48
C LEU A 469 0.90 -10.75 6.47
N ASP A 470 1.96 -11.56 6.54
CA ASP A 470 2.79 -11.83 5.37
C ASP A 470 1.88 -12.32 4.23
N ASN A 471 2.10 -11.85 3.00
CA ASN A 471 1.13 -11.97 1.91
C ASN A 471 1.82 -12.03 0.53
N PHE A 472 1.04 -12.05 -0.56
CA PHE A 472 1.57 -11.94 -1.93
C PHE A 472 1.91 -10.48 -2.26
N GLU A 473 3.18 -10.08 -2.20
CA GLU A 473 3.62 -8.70 -2.39
C GLU A 473 3.92 -8.39 -3.87
N TRP A 474 2.87 -8.44 -4.70
CA TRP A 474 2.88 -8.07 -6.12
C TRP A 474 4.05 -8.71 -6.90
N LEU A 475 4.94 -7.91 -7.49
CA LEU A 475 6.12 -8.38 -8.21
C LEU A 475 7.10 -9.19 -7.36
N SER A 476 7.18 -8.92 -6.06
CA SER A 476 7.99 -9.70 -5.12
C SER A 476 7.37 -11.07 -4.80
N GLY A 477 6.09 -11.29 -5.13
CA GLY A 477 5.35 -12.48 -4.71
C GLY A 477 5.55 -12.73 -3.21
N TYR A 478 5.96 -13.94 -2.84
CA TYR A 478 6.24 -14.31 -1.45
C TYR A 478 7.68 -14.02 -0.98
N THR A 479 8.50 -13.28 -1.75
CA THR A 479 9.88 -12.95 -1.37
C THR A 479 10.00 -11.70 -0.49
N SER A 480 8.91 -10.97 -0.25
CA SER A 480 8.83 -9.84 0.70
C SER A 480 7.81 -10.16 1.78
N ARG A 481 8.10 -9.79 3.04
CA ARG A 481 7.29 -10.12 4.23
C ARG A 481 6.94 -8.86 5.04
N PHE A 482 5.81 -8.23 4.73
CA PHE A 482 5.31 -7.02 5.39
C PHE A 482 4.54 -7.26 6.71
N GLY A 483 4.12 -8.49 7.00
CA GLY A 483 3.16 -8.75 8.08
C GLY A 483 3.70 -8.48 9.47
N ILE A 484 2.83 -8.08 10.39
CA ILE A 484 3.08 -8.22 11.83
C ILE A 484 2.81 -9.65 12.33
N VAL A 485 2.12 -10.46 11.53
CA VAL A 485 1.95 -11.91 11.70
C VAL A 485 2.72 -12.62 10.59
N TYR A 486 3.64 -13.50 10.98
CA TYR A 486 4.34 -14.39 10.05
C TYR A 486 3.37 -15.44 9.55
N VAL A 487 3.36 -15.67 8.24
CA VAL A 487 2.66 -16.81 7.63
C VAL A 487 3.69 -17.80 7.11
N ASP A 488 3.58 -19.03 7.60
CA ASP A 488 4.23 -20.18 6.98
C ASP A 488 3.49 -20.49 5.68
N TYR A 489 4.07 -20.17 4.52
CA TYR A 489 3.42 -20.38 3.22
C TYR A 489 3.25 -21.86 2.84
N THR A 490 3.83 -22.81 3.59
CA THR A 490 3.63 -24.25 3.36
C THR A 490 2.45 -24.79 4.17
N THR A 491 2.28 -24.38 5.43
CA THR A 491 1.16 -24.84 6.29
C THR A 491 0.02 -23.83 6.44
N LEU A 492 0.21 -22.63 5.88
CA LEU A 492 -0.64 -21.44 5.99
C LEU A 492 -0.93 -21.01 7.45
N LYS A 493 -0.17 -21.51 8.43
CA LYS A 493 -0.32 -21.17 9.84
C LYS A 493 0.16 -19.75 10.14
N ARG A 494 -0.59 -19.05 10.99
CA ARG A 494 -0.29 -17.70 11.47
C ARG A 494 0.49 -17.72 12.77
N TYR A 495 1.58 -16.96 12.84
CA TYR A 495 2.41 -16.81 14.03
C TYR A 495 2.69 -15.32 14.29
N PRO A 496 2.11 -14.70 15.33
CA PRO A 496 2.34 -13.29 15.63
C PRO A 496 3.82 -12.99 15.90
N LYS A 497 4.43 -12.08 15.13
CA LYS A 497 5.81 -11.65 15.31
C LYS A 497 5.94 -10.76 16.56
N MET A 498 7.15 -10.40 16.93
CA MET A 498 7.38 -9.50 18.06
C MET A 498 6.79 -8.10 17.84
N SER A 499 6.70 -7.61 16.59
CA SER A 499 5.95 -6.39 16.24
C SER A 499 4.45 -6.47 16.57
N ALA A 500 3.80 -7.61 16.36
CA ALA A 500 2.42 -7.82 16.80
C ALA A 500 2.30 -7.78 18.33
N GLN A 501 3.23 -8.41 19.07
CA GLN A 501 3.24 -8.32 20.54
C GLN A 501 3.53 -6.89 21.04
N TRP A 502 4.35 -6.13 20.31
CA TRP A 502 4.60 -4.72 20.57
C TRP A 502 3.32 -3.88 20.41
N PHE A 503 2.57 -4.07 19.30
CA PHE A 503 1.25 -3.44 19.14
C PHE A 503 0.29 -3.84 20.24
N LYS A 504 0.22 -5.12 20.61
CA LYS A 504 -0.65 -5.59 21.70
C LYS A 504 -0.39 -4.84 23.02
N LYS A 505 0.89 -4.53 23.31
CA LYS A 505 1.30 -3.72 24.47
C LYS A 505 0.94 -2.23 24.28
N LEU A 506 1.28 -1.64 23.14
CA LEU A 506 0.97 -0.23 22.81
C LEU A 506 -0.54 0.07 22.94
N LEU A 507 -1.35 -0.83 22.39
CA LEU A 507 -2.81 -0.69 22.26
C LEU A 507 -3.58 -1.22 23.47
N ASN A 508 -2.88 -1.69 24.51
CA ASN A 508 -3.48 -2.22 25.72
C ASN A 508 -4.45 -1.18 26.32
N ARG A 509 -5.70 -1.59 26.52
CA ARG A 509 -6.72 -0.73 27.12
C ARG A 509 -6.57 -0.85 28.63
N ASN A 510 -6.13 0.23 29.28
CA ASN A 510 -6.10 0.29 30.74
C ASN A 510 -7.51 0.06 31.27
N LYS A 511 -7.70 -1.00 32.09
CA LYS A 511 -8.96 -1.20 32.81
C LYS A 511 -9.09 -0.07 33.83
N LYS A 512 -10.08 0.80 33.62
CA LYS A 512 -10.64 1.65 34.67
C LYS A 512 -11.69 0.86 35.43
#